data_AF-A0A7V3Y134-F1
#
_entry.id   AF-A0A7V3Y134-F1
#
_cell.length_a   1.000
_cell.length_b   1.000
_cell.length_c   1.000
_cell.angle_alpha   90.00
_cell.angle_beta   90.00
_cell.angle_gamma   90.00
#
_symmetry.space_group_name_H-M   'P 1'
#
loop_
_entity.id
_entity.type
_entity.pdbx_description
1 polymer ?
#
loop_
_entity_poly.entity_id
_entity_poly.type
_entity_poly.pdbx_seq_one_letter_code
_entity_poly.pdbx_strand_id
1 'polypeptide(L)'
;MYMVKFIQNEIVHSLLPLIIINAIALLSFIVFVFIYPNRPKDPEIVARMHETFMGLIFREFWYWVNQPFINFFIYFKIKPNTITAISLILAFVSAYFYYIGNFGLAGWILIVSATLDIIDGRVARKTNTVTKSGAYWDSCVDRYSEGAVFLGIAMYYQNNFIALLATIVALIGSELVSYTKARGEAIGITTNRGIMQRAERLTILCVVSVLHPFFQVLFKNSSVNPEIVMIGAMILMAVATNFTAATRMRIIFREIKKTENNA
;
A
#
# COMPACT_ATOMS: atom_id res chain seq x y z
N MET A 1 24.59 29.37 2.95
CA MET A 1 24.08 29.48 4.33
C MET A 1 22.56 29.27 4.43
N TYR A 2 21.74 29.89 3.57
CA TYR A 2 20.28 29.67 3.54
C TYR A 2 19.85 28.24 3.17
N MET A 3 20.46 27.63 2.14
CA MET A 3 20.13 26.27 1.68
C MET A 3 20.43 25.20 2.74
N VAL A 4 21.51 25.37 3.51
CA VAL A 4 21.87 24.47 4.62
C VAL A 4 20.88 24.60 5.78
N LYS A 5 20.45 25.83 6.12
CA LYS A 5 19.40 26.08 7.13
C LYS A 5 18.03 25.54 6.70
N PHE A 6 17.69 25.62 5.41
CA PHE A 6 16.44 25.10 4.86
C PHE A 6 16.37 23.57 4.95
N ILE A 7 17.42 22.88 4.50
CA ILE A 7 17.54 21.42 4.58
C ILE A 7 17.54 20.94 6.05
N GLN A 8 18.21 21.66 6.94
CA GLN A 8 18.27 21.30 8.36
C GLN A 8 16.90 21.46 9.06
N ASN A 9 16.08 22.45 8.66
CA ASN A 9 14.71 22.58 9.13
C ASN A 9 13.77 21.50 8.55
N GLU A 10 13.84 21.19 7.26
CA GLU A 10 13.01 20.12 6.67
C GLU A 10 13.32 18.75 7.28
N ILE A 11 14.60 18.45 7.55
CA ILE A 11 15.01 17.21 8.21
C ILE A 11 14.42 17.15 9.62
N VAL A 12 14.50 18.22 10.42
CA VAL A 12 13.96 18.25 11.79
C VAL A 12 12.42 18.18 11.78
N HIS A 13 11.75 18.90 10.88
CA HIS A 13 10.29 18.87 10.75
C HIS A 13 9.74 17.57 10.15
N SER A 14 10.52 16.83 9.37
CA SER A 14 10.12 15.52 8.82
C SER A 14 10.48 14.37 9.76
N LEU A 15 11.61 14.45 10.45
CA LEU A 15 12.06 13.42 11.39
C LEU A 15 11.33 13.46 12.72
N LEU A 16 10.88 14.62 13.20
CA LEU A 16 10.20 14.70 14.49
C LEU A 16 8.82 14.01 14.46
N PRO A 17 7.93 14.26 13.48
CA PRO A 17 6.71 13.46 13.30
C PRO A 17 7.03 12.00 13.02
N LEU A 18 8.10 11.71 12.26
CA LEU A 18 8.56 10.34 12.04
C LEU A 18 8.85 9.62 13.35
N ILE A 19 9.66 10.21 14.22
CA ILE A 19 10.03 9.63 15.52
C ILE A 19 8.79 9.50 16.41
N ILE A 20 7.97 10.54 16.52
CA ILE A 20 6.79 10.54 17.39
C ILE A 20 5.76 9.50 16.92
N ILE A 21 5.41 9.49 15.63
CA ILE A 21 4.41 8.56 15.09
C ILE A 21 4.93 7.14 15.14
N ASN A 22 6.20 6.88 14.81
CA ASN A 22 6.76 5.53 14.93
C ASN A 22 6.87 5.09 16.40
N ALA A 23 7.20 5.98 17.34
CA ALA A 23 7.20 5.66 18.76
C ALA A 23 5.79 5.32 19.24
N ILE A 24 4.76 6.08 18.85
CA ILE A 24 3.36 5.79 19.16
C ILE A 24 2.93 4.47 18.52
N ALA A 25 3.27 4.23 17.26
CA ALA A 25 2.94 3.00 16.55
C ALA A 25 3.62 1.78 17.19
N LEU A 26 4.89 1.90 17.59
CA LEU A 26 5.64 0.86 18.26
C LEU A 26 5.07 0.58 19.66
N LEU A 27 4.81 1.61 20.46
CA LEU A 27 4.17 1.47 21.77
C LEU A 27 2.79 0.82 21.64
N SER A 28 1.99 1.25 20.68
CA SER A 28 0.69 0.66 20.36
C SER A 28 0.81 -0.79 19.94
N PHE A 29 1.83 -1.15 19.15
CA PHE A 29 2.09 -2.52 18.74
C PHE A 29 2.53 -3.39 19.91
N ILE A 30 3.38 -2.89 20.81
CA ILE A 30 3.78 -3.58 22.04
C ILE A 30 2.55 -3.86 22.90
N VAL A 31 1.74 -2.83 23.18
CA VAL A 31 0.47 -2.99 23.91
C VAL A 31 -0.42 -4.03 23.22
N PHE A 32 -0.53 -3.95 21.89
CA PHE A 32 -1.32 -4.88 21.10
C PHE A 32 -0.84 -6.33 21.24
N VAL A 33 0.47 -6.59 21.20
CA VAL A 33 1.05 -7.92 21.36
C VAL A 33 0.69 -8.52 22.72
N PHE A 34 0.62 -7.72 23.79
CA PHE A 34 0.21 -8.20 25.12
C PHE A 34 -1.29 -8.55 25.19
N ILE A 35 -2.16 -7.80 24.53
CA ILE A 35 -3.61 -8.08 24.52
C ILE A 35 -4.02 -9.13 23.47
N TYR A 36 -3.21 -9.33 22.43
CA TYR A 36 -3.51 -10.17 21.27
C TYR A 36 -3.91 -11.62 21.60
N PRO A 37 -3.23 -12.35 22.53
CA PRO A 37 -3.61 -13.72 22.87
C PRO A 37 -5.06 -13.84 23.35
N ASN A 38 -5.50 -12.87 24.14
CA ASN A 38 -6.80 -12.87 24.83
C ASN A 38 -7.93 -12.22 24.03
N ARG A 39 -7.63 -11.60 22.88
CA ARG A 39 -8.62 -10.94 22.03
C ARG A 39 -9.28 -11.95 21.07
N PRO A 40 -10.60 -11.86 20.81
CA PRO A 40 -11.21 -12.59 19.70
C PRO A 40 -10.64 -12.08 18.38
N LYS A 41 -10.30 -13.02 17.49
CA LYS A 41 -9.72 -12.73 16.18
C LYS A 41 -10.87 -12.41 15.24
N ASP A 42 -10.68 -11.40 14.40
CA ASP A 42 -11.70 -10.95 13.46
C ASP A 42 -11.87 -12.02 12.36
N PRO A 43 -13.06 -12.66 12.25
CA PRO A 43 -13.30 -13.70 11.26
C PRO A 43 -13.03 -13.22 9.83
N GLU A 44 -13.20 -11.93 9.55
CA GLU A 44 -12.93 -11.34 8.24
C GLU A 44 -11.43 -11.37 7.90
N ILE A 45 -10.58 -11.00 8.86
CA ILE A 45 -9.14 -10.96 8.66
C ILE A 45 -8.61 -12.38 8.46
N VAL A 46 -9.12 -13.32 9.27
CA VAL A 46 -8.78 -14.74 9.16
C VAL A 46 -9.21 -15.32 7.81
N ALA A 47 -10.44 -15.04 7.35
CA ALA A 47 -10.94 -15.55 6.07
C ALA A 47 -10.17 -15.01 4.85
N ARG A 48 -9.57 -13.82 4.97
CA ARG A 48 -8.77 -13.18 3.93
C ARG A 48 -7.28 -13.47 4.05
N MET A 49 -6.86 -14.38 4.92
CA MET A 49 -5.47 -14.82 5.02
C MET A 49 -5.00 -15.49 3.72
N HIS A 50 -3.76 -15.20 3.36
CA HIS A 50 -3.09 -15.78 2.19
C HIS A 50 -1.59 -15.90 2.47
N GLU A 51 -0.87 -16.63 1.62
CA GLU A 51 0.57 -16.91 1.72
C GLU A 51 1.42 -15.64 1.44
N THR A 52 1.39 -14.68 2.35
CA THR A 52 2.13 -13.40 2.27
C THR A 52 2.97 -13.14 3.51
N PHE A 53 3.92 -12.21 3.42
CA PHE A 53 4.75 -11.84 4.57
C PHE A 53 3.96 -11.07 5.66
N MET A 54 2.86 -10.39 5.31
CA MET A 54 2.02 -9.75 6.32
C MET A 54 1.19 -10.78 7.08
N GLY A 55 1.69 -11.14 8.26
CA GLY A 55 1.03 -12.09 9.17
C GLY A 55 -0.25 -11.55 9.81
N LEU A 56 -1.03 -12.47 10.38
CA LEU A 56 -2.32 -12.20 11.03
C LEU A 56 -2.22 -11.11 12.11
N ILE A 57 -1.16 -11.15 12.93
CA ILE A 57 -0.90 -10.16 14.00
C ILE A 57 -0.89 -8.72 13.45
N PHE A 58 -0.20 -8.48 12.34
CA PHE A 58 -0.06 -7.14 11.79
C PHE A 58 -1.40 -6.60 11.26
N ARG A 59 -2.20 -7.46 10.62
CA ARG A 59 -3.51 -7.07 10.09
C ARG A 59 -4.50 -6.78 11.21
N GLU A 60 -4.50 -7.62 12.24
CA GLU A 60 -5.32 -7.42 13.44
C GLU A 60 -4.91 -6.17 14.21
N PHE A 61 -3.61 -5.92 14.33
CA PHE A 61 -3.08 -4.68 14.92
C PHE A 61 -3.57 -3.46 14.16
N TRP A 62 -3.42 -3.46 12.84
CA TRP A 62 -3.83 -2.35 11.99
C TRP A 62 -5.32 -2.05 12.14
N TYR A 63 -6.15 -3.09 12.16
CA TYR A 63 -7.58 -2.94 12.40
C TYR A 63 -7.88 -2.38 13.80
N TRP A 64 -7.21 -2.90 14.83
CA TRP A 64 -7.40 -2.45 16.21
C TRP A 64 -7.08 -0.96 16.37
N VAL A 65 -5.95 -0.50 15.83
CA VAL A 65 -5.57 0.93 15.83
C VAL A 65 -6.59 1.79 15.11
N ASN A 66 -7.20 1.27 14.03
CA ASN A 66 -8.14 2.04 13.22
C ASN A 66 -9.61 1.99 13.69
N GLN A 67 -9.94 1.22 14.73
CA GLN A 67 -11.31 1.13 15.26
C GLN A 67 -11.95 2.49 15.58
N PRO A 68 -11.27 3.45 16.24
CA PRO A 68 -11.87 4.74 16.55
C PRO A 68 -12.28 5.50 15.29
N PHE A 69 -11.46 5.45 14.23
CA PHE A 69 -11.76 6.10 12.96
C PHE A 69 -12.94 5.44 12.25
N ILE A 70 -13.00 4.10 12.24
CA ILE A 70 -14.16 3.38 11.68
C ILE A 70 -15.45 3.82 12.40
N ASN A 71 -15.43 3.86 13.73
CA ASN A 71 -16.59 4.26 14.52
C ASN A 71 -16.94 5.74 14.30
N PHE A 72 -15.95 6.61 14.12
CA PHE A 72 -16.15 8.02 13.76
C PHE A 72 -16.91 8.14 12.43
N PHE A 73 -16.45 7.47 11.37
CA PHE A 73 -17.14 7.53 10.07
C PHE A 73 -18.58 6.99 10.13
N ILE A 74 -18.80 5.93 10.90
CA ILE A 74 -20.14 5.37 11.13
C ILE A 74 -21.03 6.37 11.88
N TYR A 75 -20.52 6.97 12.96
CA TYR A 75 -21.25 7.95 13.77
C TYR A 75 -21.72 9.15 12.94
N PHE A 76 -20.83 9.69 12.10
CA PHE A 76 -21.15 10.80 11.18
C PHE A 76 -21.89 10.37 9.91
N LYS A 77 -22.24 9.08 9.77
CA LYS A 77 -22.96 8.51 8.61
C LYS A 77 -22.26 8.82 7.28
N ILE A 78 -20.93 8.87 7.28
CA ILE A 78 -20.15 9.10 6.06
C ILE A 78 -20.25 7.84 5.20
N LYS A 79 -20.65 8.01 3.94
CA LYS A 79 -20.85 6.90 3.00
C LYS A 79 -19.50 6.27 2.61
N PRO A 80 -19.39 4.94 2.47
CA PRO A 80 -18.18 4.26 2.02
C PRO A 80 -17.57 4.85 0.76
N ASN A 81 -18.35 5.06 -0.31
CA ASN A 81 -17.85 5.61 -1.56
C ASN A 81 -17.29 7.04 -1.42
N THR A 82 -17.73 7.81 -0.42
CA THR A 82 -17.14 9.12 -0.11
C THR A 82 -15.75 8.96 0.50
N ILE A 83 -15.57 7.98 1.39
CA ILE A 83 -14.27 7.63 1.97
C ILE A 83 -13.32 7.16 0.85
N THR A 84 -13.79 6.30 -0.06
CA THR A 84 -13.05 5.87 -1.26
C THR A 84 -12.61 7.05 -2.13
N ALA A 85 -13.50 8.03 -2.37
CA ALA A 85 -13.16 9.23 -3.15
C ALA A 85 -12.11 10.12 -2.48
N ILE A 86 -12.19 10.28 -1.14
CA ILE A 86 -11.17 11.02 -0.38
C ILE A 86 -9.82 10.29 -0.43
N SER A 87 -9.84 8.95 -0.29
CA SER A 87 -8.64 8.12 -0.44
C SER A 87 -7.95 8.35 -1.78
N LEU A 88 -8.72 8.40 -2.87
CA LEU A 88 -8.20 8.68 -4.22
C LEU A 88 -7.54 10.06 -4.32
N ILE A 89 -8.21 11.10 -3.80
CA ILE A 89 -7.65 12.47 -3.80
C ILE A 89 -6.29 12.48 -3.07
N LEU A 90 -6.22 11.83 -1.91
CA LEU A 90 -4.97 11.74 -1.16
C LEU A 90 -3.88 10.94 -1.90
N ALA A 91 -4.23 9.91 -2.67
CA ALA A 91 -3.28 9.20 -3.52
C ALA A 91 -2.68 10.11 -4.60
N PHE A 92 -3.49 10.96 -5.25
CA PHE A 92 -2.98 11.97 -6.20
C PHE A 92 -2.12 13.04 -5.52
N VAL A 93 -2.50 13.50 -4.32
CA VAL A 93 -1.68 14.43 -3.55
C VAL A 93 -0.34 13.78 -3.19
N SER A 94 -0.35 12.51 -2.75
CA SER A 94 0.87 11.73 -2.50
C SER A 94 1.72 11.61 -3.76
N ALA A 95 1.13 11.33 -4.92
CA ALA A 95 1.82 11.25 -6.20
C ALA A 95 2.54 12.57 -6.56
N TYR A 96 1.89 13.71 -6.32
CA TYR A 96 2.51 15.01 -6.50
C TYR A 96 3.72 15.20 -5.59
N PHE A 97 3.64 14.81 -4.31
CA PHE A 97 4.79 14.89 -3.40
C PHE A 97 5.93 13.94 -3.78
N TYR A 98 5.64 12.76 -4.33
CA TYR A 98 6.66 11.90 -4.92
C TYR A 98 7.34 12.60 -6.10
N TYR A 99 6.56 13.21 -7.00
CA TYR A 99 7.08 13.90 -8.18
C TYR A 99 8.07 15.02 -7.83
N ILE A 100 7.79 15.82 -6.79
CA ILE A 100 8.69 16.90 -6.36
C ILE A 100 9.84 16.42 -5.46
N GLY A 101 9.95 15.12 -5.20
CA GLY A 101 11.02 14.51 -4.40
C GLY A 101 10.83 14.53 -2.89
N ASN A 102 9.65 14.93 -2.40
CA ASN A 102 9.35 14.87 -0.96
C ASN A 102 8.77 13.51 -0.58
N PHE A 103 9.62 12.48 -0.64
CA PHE A 103 9.24 11.10 -0.37
C PHE A 103 8.69 10.88 1.05
N GLY A 104 9.21 11.60 2.05
CA GLY A 104 8.75 11.49 3.44
C GLY A 104 7.29 11.88 3.60
N LEU A 105 6.93 13.08 3.13
CA LEU A 105 5.56 13.57 3.17
C LEU A 105 4.64 12.76 2.24
N ALA A 106 5.11 12.40 1.05
CA ALA A 106 4.39 11.51 0.14
C ALA A 106 4.01 10.20 0.84
N GLY A 107 4.96 9.56 1.51
CA GLY A 107 4.73 8.33 2.27
C GLY A 107 3.69 8.48 3.37
N TRP A 108 3.70 9.58 4.12
CA TRP A 108 2.69 9.84 5.15
C TRP A 108 1.29 10.00 4.57
N ILE A 109 1.16 10.76 3.48
CA ILE A 109 -0.11 10.97 2.80
C ILE A 109 -0.62 9.65 2.21
N LEU A 110 0.29 8.83 1.65
CA LEU A 110 -0.04 7.49 1.14
C LEU A 110 -0.54 6.56 2.25
N ILE A 111 0.05 6.58 3.45
CA ILE A 111 -0.44 5.80 4.59
C ILE A 111 -1.88 6.20 4.92
N VAL A 112 -2.18 7.50 4.98
CA VAL A 112 -3.55 7.98 5.25
C VAL A 112 -4.51 7.52 4.16
N SER A 113 -4.14 7.68 2.88
CA SER A 113 -4.92 7.20 1.73
C SER A 113 -5.21 5.70 1.84
N ALA A 114 -4.18 4.86 1.97
CA ALA A 114 -4.31 3.41 2.11
C ALA A 114 -5.11 2.99 3.35
N THR A 115 -5.08 3.79 4.42
CA THR A 115 -5.87 3.54 5.62
C THR A 115 -7.35 3.80 5.38
N LEU A 116 -7.70 4.92 4.73
CA LEU A 116 -9.09 5.27 4.42
C LEU A 116 -9.74 4.24 3.50
N ASP A 117 -8.97 3.72 2.55
CA ASP A 117 -9.36 2.62 1.68
C ASP A 117 -9.70 1.33 2.46
N ILE A 118 -8.90 0.96 3.45
CA ILE A 118 -9.24 -0.18 4.33
C ILE A 118 -10.51 0.13 5.16
N ILE A 119 -10.66 1.38 5.60
CA ILE A 119 -11.78 1.82 6.43
C ILE A 119 -13.09 1.79 5.63
N ASP A 120 -13.12 2.18 4.36
CA ASP A 120 -14.35 2.27 3.58
C ASP A 120 -15.11 0.94 3.52
N GLY A 121 -14.39 -0.16 3.31
CA GLY A 121 -14.96 -1.49 3.22
C GLY A 121 -15.46 -1.95 4.58
N ARG A 122 -14.76 -1.58 5.66
CA ARG A 122 -15.16 -1.89 7.03
C ARG A 122 -16.41 -1.11 7.43
N VAL A 123 -16.50 0.16 7.06
CA VAL A 123 -17.70 0.97 7.25
C VAL A 123 -18.85 0.31 6.49
N ALA A 124 -18.69 0.02 5.19
CA ALA A 124 -19.74 -0.60 4.37
C ALA A 124 -20.29 -1.91 4.98
N ARG A 125 -19.42 -2.74 5.54
CA ARG A 125 -19.79 -4.00 6.19
C ARG A 125 -20.49 -3.77 7.53
N LYS A 126 -19.93 -2.93 8.41
CA LYS A 126 -20.53 -2.63 9.72
C LYS A 126 -21.88 -1.91 9.60
N THR A 127 -22.11 -1.16 8.53
CA THR A 127 -23.39 -0.47 8.26
C THR A 127 -24.34 -1.28 7.39
N ASN A 128 -24.02 -2.53 7.04
CA ASN A 128 -24.81 -3.40 6.16
C ASN A 128 -25.16 -2.74 4.81
N THR A 129 -24.25 -1.94 4.26
CA THR A 129 -24.41 -1.20 2.99
C THR A 129 -23.44 -1.69 1.91
N VAL A 130 -23.02 -2.96 1.98
CA VAL A 130 -22.16 -3.58 0.95
C VAL A 130 -22.96 -3.72 -0.35
N THR A 131 -22.39 -3.25 -1.46
CA THR A 131 -23.02 -3.33 -2.79
C THR A 131 -22.02 -3.79 -3.84
N LYS A 132 -22.52 -4.43 -4.92
CA LYS A 132 -21.69 -4.82 -6.06
C LYS A 132 -21.09 -3.61 -6.78
N SER A 133 -21.84 -2.53 -6.91
CA SER A 133 -21.37 -1.27 -7.49
C SER A 133 -20.28 -0.62 -6.64
N GLY A 134 -20.40 -0.66 -5.30
CA GLY A 134 -19.36 -0.20 -4.39
C GLY A 134 -18.07 -1.01 -4.53
N ALA A 135 -18.16 -2.34 -4.55
CA ALA A 135 -16.99 -3.21 -4.74
C ALA A 135 -16.30 -3.00 -6.09
N TYR A 136 -17.08 -2.77 -7.16
CA TYR A 136 -16.54 -2.40 -8.48
C TYR A 136 -15.85 -1.04 -8.45
N TRP A 137 -16.49 -0.02 -7.86
CA TRP A 137 -15.93 1.32 -7.72
C TRP A 137 -14.60 1.31 -6.95
N ASP A 138 -14.58 0.65 -5.79
CA ASP A 138 -13.39 0.43 -4.95
C ASP A 138 -12.23 -0.20 -5.76
N SER A 139 -12.53 -1.29 -6.46
CA SER A 139 -11.54 -1.99 -7.30
C SER A 139 -10.98 -1.11 -8.43
N CYS A 140 -11.79 -0.24 -9.03
CA CYS A 140 -11.34 0.70 -10.07
C CYS A 140 -10.51 1.84 -9.47
N VAL A 141 -10.97 2.44 -8.37
CA VAL A 141 -10.27 3.51 -7.67
C VAL A 141 -8.89 3.05 -7.20
N ASP A 142 -8.78 1.80 -6.73
CA ASP A 142 -7.51 1.17 -6.38
C ASP A 142 -6.46 1.23 -7.49
N ARG A 143 -6.89 1.03 -8.74
CA ARG A 143 -5.99 1.07 -9.91
C ARG A 143 -5.54 2.50 -10.21
N TYR A 144 -6.45 3.47 -10.11
CA TYR A 144 -6.10 4.88 -10.28
C TYR A 144 -5.17 5.38 -9.18
N SER A 145 -5.45 5.06 -7.92
CA SER A 145 -4.63 5.43 -6.77
C SER A 145 -3.21 4.89 -6.89
N GLU A 146 -3.09 3.58 -7.17
CA GLU A 146 -1.78 2.93 -7.31
C GLU A 146 -1.02 3.45 -8.55
N GLY A 147 -1.71 3.58 -9.69
CA GLY A 147 -1.14 4.13 -10.91
C GLY A 147 -0.65 5.57 -10.76
N ALA A 148 -1.41 6.43 -10.08
CA ALA A 148 -1.01 7.81 -9.81
C ALA A 148 0.28 7.88 -8.99
N VAL A 149 0.38 7.06 -7.94
CA VAL A 149 1.57 7.01 -7.07
C VAL A 149 2.81 6.56 -7.85
N PHE A 150 2.72 5.47 -8.63
CA PHE A 150 3.83 5.04 -9.49
C PHE A 150 4.19 6.08 -10.54
N LEU A 151 3.21 6.78 -11.11
CA LEU A 151 3.44 7.86 -12.07
C LEU A 151 4.24 9.00 -11.43
N GLY A 152 3.88 9.44 -10.22
CA GLY A 152 4.62 10.46 -9.48
C GLY A 152 6.09 10.08 -9.27
N ILE A 153 6.34 8.83 -8.87
CA ILE A 153 7.69 8.29 -8.70
C ILE A 153 8.44 8.22 -10.04
N ALA A 154 7.78 7.79 -11.12
CA ALA A 154 8.37 7.71 -12.44
C ALA A 154 8.76 9.10 -12.98
N MET A 155 7.91 10.10 -12.77
CA MET A 155 8.18 11.49 -13.16
C MET A 155 9.38 12.07 -12.38
N TYR A 156 9.52 11.75 -11.09
CA TYR A 156 10.71 12.13 -10.32
C TYR A 156 11.98 11.52 -10.93
N TYR A 157 11.95 10.21 -11.23
CA TYR A 157 13.09 9.47 -11.77
C TYR A 157 13.27 9.58 -13.29
N GLN A 158 12.62 10.50 -13.98
CA GLN A 158 12.64 10.60 -15.45
C GLN A 158 14.05 10.65 -16.08
N ASN A 159 15.05 11.19 -15.36
CA ASN A 159 16.44 11.28 -15.82
C ASN A 159 17.33 10.12 -15.32
N ASN A 160 16.81 9.24 -14.48
CA ASN A 160 17.50 8.04 -13.99
C ASN A 160 16.88 6.80 -14.65
N PHE A 161 17.50 6.35 -15.74
CA PHE A 161 16.97 5.26 -16.57
C PHE A 161 16.64 3.99 -15.78
N ILE A 162 17.52 3.57 -14.87
CA ILE A 162 17.32 2.34 -14.08
C ILE A 162 16.12 2.48 -13.14
N ALA A 163 16.03 3.60 -12.42
CA ALA A 163 14.95 3.85 -11.49
C ALA A 163 13.60 4.03 -12.21
N LEU A 164 13.59 4.77 -13.34
CA LEU A 164 12.42 4.94 -14.18
C LEU A 164 11.93 3.58 -14.72
N LEU A 165 12.82 2.79 -15.30
CA LEU A 165 12.50 1.48 -15.85
C LEU A 165 11.95 0.55 -14.75
N ALA A 166 12.60 0.50 -13.59
CA ALA A 166 12.13 -0.29 -12.46
C ALA A 166 10.72 0.14 -12.01
N THR A 167 10.46 1.46 -11.94
CA THR A 167 9.16 2.00 -11.55
C THR A 167 8.06 1.63 -12.56
N ILE A 168 8.34 1.75 -13.86
CA ILE A 168 7.39 1.39 -14.93
C ILE A 168 7.11 -0.13 -14.92
N VAL A 169 8.15 -0.96 -14.78
CA VAL A 169 7.98 -2.42 -14.70
C VAL A 169 7.22 -2.83 -13.44
N ALA A 170 7.45 -2.15 -12.31
CA ALA A 170 6.70 -2.34 -11.07
C ALA A 170 5.22 -1.99 -11.23
N LEU A 171 4.90 -0.87 -11.91
CA LEU A 171 3.54 -0.48 -12.26
C LEU A 171 2.86 -1.55 -13.12
N ILE A 172 3.50 -1.97 -14.22
CA ILE A 172 2.97 -3.03 -15.11
C ILE A 172 2.68 -4.30 -14.31
N GLY A 173 3.65 -4.77 -13.52
CA GLY A 173 3.49 -5.96 -12.71
C GLY A 173 2.36 -5.81 -11.69
N SER A 174 2.25 -4.64 -11.06
CA SER A 174 1.20 -4.37 -10.07
C SER A 174 -0.21 -4.44 -10.68
N GLU A 175 -0.40 -3.81 -11.84
CA GLU A 175 -1.65 -3.86 -12.60
C GLU A 175 -1.97 -5.30 -13.04
N LEU A 176 -0.98 -6.05 -13.52
CA LEU A 176 -1.17 -7.45 -13.90
C LEU A 176 -1.51 -8.36 -12.72
N VAL A 177 -0.96 -8.13 -11.52
CA VAL A 177 -1.34 -8.90 -10.31
C VAL A 177 -2.84 -8.76 -10.04
N SER A 178 -3.37 -7.54 -10.18
CA SER A 178 -4.79 -7.25 -9.94
C SER A 178 -5.68 -7.73 -11.09
N TYR A 179 -5.27 -7.46 -12.34
CA TYR A 179 -6.02 -7.85 -13.53
C TYR A 179 -6.14 -9.36 -13.69
N THR A 180 -5.05 -10.11 -13.48
CA THR A 180 -5.08 -11.58 -13.59
C THR A 180 -6.05 -12.21 -12.60
N LYS A 181 -6.12 -11.68 -11.38
CA LYS A 181 -7.12 -12.10 -10.39
C LYS A 181 -8.54 -11.79 -10.87
N ALA A 182 -8.82 -10.52 -11.22
CA ALA A 182 -10.15 -10.10 -11.66
C ALA A 182 -10.61 -10.88 -12.91
N ARG A 183 -9.71 -11.12 -13.86
CA ARG A 183 -10.00 -11.88 -15.08
C ARG A 183 -10.25 -13.36 -14.78
N GLY A 184 -9.50 -13.96 -13.86
CA GLY A 184 -9.77 -15.31 -13.38
C GLY A 184 -11.15 -15.43 -12.73
N GLU A 185 -11.49 -14.50 -11.84
CA GLU A 185 -12.79 -14.46 -11.17
C GLU A 185 -13.95 -14.31 -12.17
N ALA A 186 -13.77 -13.50 -13.23
CA ALA A 186 -14.76 -13.32 -14.29
C ALA A 186 -15.06 -14.60 -15.10
N ILE A 187 -14.15 -15.56 -15.12
CA ILE A 187 -14.32 -16.88 -15.77
C ILE A 187 -14.57 -18.01 -14.75
N GLY A 188 -14.81 -17.67 -13.48
CA GLY A 188 -15.12 -18.64 -12.42
C GLY A 188 -13.92 -19.31 -11.74
N ILE A 189 -12.68 -18.89 -12.05
CA ILE A 189 -11.46 -19.45 -11.46
C ILE A 189 -10.85 -18.44 -10.48
N THR A 190 -10.97 -18.72 -9.19
CA THR A 190 -10.43 -17.86 -8.13
C THR A 190 -9.00 -18.24 -7.79
N THR A 191 -8.09 -17.26 -7.66
CA THR A 191 -6.74 -17.49 -7.14
C THR A 191 -6.32 -16.39 -6.16
N ASN A 192 -6.04 -16.77 -4.93
CA ASN A 192 -5.49 -15.88 -3.90
C ASN A 192 -3.99 -16.14 -3.63
N ARG A 193 -3.31 -16.85 -4.55
CA ARG A 193 -1.88 -17.14 -4.42
C ARG A 193 -1.02 -15.96 -4.87
N GLY A 194 0.21 -15.89 -4.36
CA GLY A 194 1.18 -14.88 -4.75
C GLY A 194 1.71 -14.05 -3.59
N ILE A 195 3.03 -13.82 -3.61
CA ILE A 195 3.79 -13.20 -2.52
C ILE A 195 3.63 -11.68 -2.46
N MET A 196 3.25 -11.03 -3.57
CA MET A 196 3.22 -9.57 -3.70
C MET A 196 1.82 -9.06 -4.04
N GLN A 197 0.90 -9.08 -3.07
CA GLN A 197 -0.43 -8.50 -3.25
C GLN A 197 -0.42 -6.99 -2.95
N ARG A 198 -1.59 -6.35 -3.08
CA ARG A 198 -1.72 -4.90 -2.94
C ARG A 198 -1.25 -4.41 -1.58
N ALA A 199 -1.63 -5.12 -0.52
CA ALA A 199 -1.28 -4.76 0.84
C ALA A 199 0.25 -4.80 1.04
N GLU A 200 0.94 -5.81 0.51
CA GLU A 200 2.40 -5.93 0.57
C GLU A 200 3.11 -4.81 -0.19
N ARG A 201 2.62 -4.47 -1.39
CA ARG A 201 3.15 -3.39 -2.21
C ARG A 201 3.06 -2.03 -1.51
N LEU A 202 1.87 -1.72 -0.98
CA LEU A 202 1.64 -0.48 -0.24
C LEU A 202 2.50 -0.41 1.03
N THR A 203 2.65 -1.52 1.76
CA THR A 203 3.52 -1.57 2.95
C THR A 203 4.97 -1.24 2.61
N ILE A 204 5.55 -1.88 1.59
CA ILE A 204 6.93 -1.60 1.17
C ILE A 204 7.08 -0.12 0.80
N LEU A 205 6.17 0.38 -0.04
CA LEU A 205 6.26 1.75 -0.52
C LEU A 205 6.11 2.77 0.62
N CYS A 206 5.12 2.59 1.50
CA CYS A 206 4.90 3.46 2.65
C CYS A 206 6.13 3.49 3.57
N VAL A 207 6.65 2.32 3.95
CA VAL A 207 7.80 2.20 4.87
C VAL A 207 9.04 2.87 4.28
N VAL A 208 9.38 2.54 3.03
CA VAL A 208 10.58 3.10 2.38
C VAL A 208 10.46 4.61 2.20
N SER A 209 9.27 5.11 1.86
CA SER A 209 9.03 6.54 1.65
C SER A 209 9.11 7.34 2.94
N VAL A 210 8.44 6.86 3.99
CA VAL A 210 8.44 7.49 5.31
C VAL A 210 9.84 7.49 5.94
N LEU A 211 10.64 6.44 5.72
CA LEU A 211 12.03 6.37 6.18
C LEU A 211 13.03 7.12 5.29
N HIS A 212 12.62 7.65 4.13
CA HIS A 212 13.53 8.34 3.21
C HIS A 212 14.32 9.49 3.87
N PRO A 213 13.71 10.40 4.67
CA PRO A 213 14.46 11.45 5.37
C PRO A 213 15.50 10.90 6.36
N PHE A 214 15.23 9.74 6.96
CA PHE A 214 16.18 9.07 7.85
C PHE A 214 17.40 8.57 7.05
N PHE A 215 17.20 7.95 5.89
CA PHE A 215 18.30 7.54 5.03
C PHE A 215 19.12 8.72 4.50
N GLN A 216 18.48 9.85 4.22
CA GLN A 216 19.20 11.09 3.86
C GLN A 216 20.14 11.56 4.96
N VAL A 217 19.74 11.47 6.23
CA VAL A 217 20.62 11.82 7.35
C VAL A 217 21.70 10.76 7.56
N LEU A 218 21.33 9.48 7.52
CA LEU A 218 22.26 8.36 7.75
C LEU A 218 23.41 8.36 6.74
N PHE A 219 23.11 8.64 5.46
CA PHE A 219 24.10 8.64 4.39
C PHE A 219 24.70 10.02 4.10
N LYS A 220 24.37 11.06 4.89
CA LYS A 220 24.83 12.44 4.66
C LYS A 220 26.35 12.58 4.53
N ASN A 221 27.10 11.79 5.31
CA ASN A 221 28.57 11.81 5.31
C ASN A 221 29.18 10.63 4.53
N SER A 222 28.37 9.87 3.82
CA SER A 222 28.78 8.70 3.03
C SER A 222 28.73 9.05 1.54
N SER A 223 29.53 8.38 0.71
CA SER A 223 29.47 8.52 -0.76
C SER A 223 28.24 7.86 -1.40
N VAL A 224 27.26 7.43 -0.59
CA VAL A 224 26.11 6.65 -1.01
C VAL A 224 24.92 7.59 -1.22
N ASN A 225 24.29 7.54 -2.39
CA ASN A 225 23.06 8.29 -2.65
C ASN A 225 21.90 7.71 -1.81
N PRO A 226 21.24 8.49 -0.95
CA PRO A 226 20.10 8.04 -0.14
C PRO A 226 18.94 7.43 -0.94
N GLU A 227 18.76 7.86 -2.19
CA GLU A 227 17.73 7.35 -3.08
C GLU A 227 17.93 5.87 -3.44
N ILE A 228 19.12 5.29 -3.20
CA ILE A 228 19.40 3.88 -3.48
C ILE A 228 18.39 2.95 -2.81
N VAL A 229 17.86 3.34 -1.65
CA VAL A 229 16.85 2.54 -0.93
C VAL A 229 15.52 2.55 -1.68
N MET A 230 15.08 3.70 -2.19
CA MET A 230 13.85 3.81 -2.99
C MET A 230 14.01 3.12 -4.34
N ILE A 231 15.14 3.29 -5.01
CA ILE A 231 15.46 2.60 -6.27
C ILE A 231 15.47 1.07 -6.04
N GLY A 232 16.12 0.61 -4.97
CA GLY A 232 16.12 -0.80 -4.58
C GLY A 232 14.71 -1.33 -4.31
N ALA A 233 13.86 -0.54 -3.66
CA ALA A 233 12.45 -0.89 -3.44
C ALA A 233 11.68 -1.00 -4.76
N MET A 234 11.90 -0.08 -5.72
CA MET A 234 11.29 -0.17 -7.05
C MET A 234 11.76 -1.39 -7.84
N ILE A 235 13.04 -1.74 -7.76
CA ILE A 235 13.57 -2.97 -8.38
C ILE A 235 12.95 -4.22 -7.75
N LEU A 236 12.90 -4.28 -6.42
CA LEU A 236 12.26 -5.38 -5.69
C LEU A 236 10.79 -5.52 -6.10
N MET A 237 10.06 -4.40 -6.14
CA MET A 237 8.67 -4.35 -6.56
C MET A 237 8.53 -4.83 -8.01
N ALA A 238 9.35 -4.34 -8.93
CA ALA A 238 9.36 -4.76 -10.33
C ALA A 238 9.50 -6.28 -10.47
N VAL A 239 10.44 -6.89 -9.78
CA VAL A 239 10.64 -8.34 -9.83
C VAL A 239 9.47 -9.08 -9.17
N ALA A 240 9.11 -8.72 -7.95
CA ALA A 240 8.15 -9.45 -7.14
C ALA A 240 6.71 -9.37 -7.68
N THR A 241 6.29 -8.21 -8.20
CA THR A 241 4.94 -8.06 -8.79
C THR A 241 4.81 -8.85 -10.08
N ASN A 242 5.80 -8.75 -10.98
CA ASN A 242 5.79 -9.51 -12.23
C ASN A 242 5.90 -11.03 -12.00
N PHE A 243 6.73 -11.46 -11.06
CA PHE A 243 6.79 -12.87 -10.65
C PHE A 243 5.43 -13.36 -10.13
N THR A 244 4.77 -12.55 -9.30
CA THR A 244 3.44 -12.86 -8.77
C THR A 244 2.39 -12.93 -9.88
N ALA A 245 2.40 -11.97 -10.80
CA ALA A 245 1.49 -11.93 -11.95
C ALA A 245 1.68 -13.17 -12.85
N ALA A 246 2.92 -13.49 -13.23
CA ALA A 246 3.24 -14.66 -14.05
C ALA A 246 2.81 -15.97 -13.36
N THR A 247 3.01 -16.07 -12.05
CA THR A 247 2.56 -17.22 -11.26
C THR A 247 1.04 -17.37 -11.30
N ARG A 248 0.29 -16.29 -11.09
CA ARG A 248 -1.18 -16.29 -11.18
C ARG A 248 -1.66 -16.67 -12.58
N MET A 249 -1.09 -16.08 -13.62
CA MET A 249 -1.40 -16.42 -15.01
C MET A 249 -1.19 -17.91 -15.28
N ARG A 250 -0.05 -18.46 -14.87
CA ARG A 250 0.27 -19.89 -15.05
C ARG A 250 -0.72 -20.80 -14.33
N ILE A 251 -1.14 -20.44 -13.11
CA ILE A 251 -2.12 -21.21 -12.35
C ILE A 251 -3.47 -21.17 -13.05
N ILE A 252 -3.98 -19.98 -13.36
CA ILE A 252 -5.30 -19.81 -14.00
C ILE A 252 -5.31 -20.54 -15.35
N PHE A 253 -4.29 -20.37 -16.17
CA PHE A 253 -4.19 -21.03 -17.48
C PHE A 253 -4.19 -22.57 -17.36
N ARG A 254 -3.53 -23.12 -16.35
CA ARG A 254 -3.55 -24.57 -16.08
C ARG A 254 -4.91 -25.05 -15.63
N GLU A 255 -5.61 -24.30 -14.80
CA GLU A 255 -6.96 -24.64 -14.37
C GLU A 255 -7.96 -24.59 -15.55
N ILE A 256 -7.88 -23.57 -16.43
CA ILE A 256 -8.68 -23.51 -17.66
C ILE A 256 -8.47 -24.77 -18.50
N LYS A 257 -7.21 -25.12 -18.78
CA LYS A 257 -6.90 -26.33 -19.58
C LYS A 257 -7.42 -27.62 -18.95
N LYS A 258 -7.42 -27.73 -17.62
CA LYS A 258 -8.00 -28.89 -16.95
C LYS A 258 -9.52 -28.95 -17.14
N THR A 259 -10.20 -27.81 -17.04
CA THR A 259 -11.64 -27.73 -17.27
C THR A 259 -12.00 -28.07 -18.71
N GLU A 260 -11.23 -27.58 -19.70
CA GLU A 260 -11.42 -27.89 -21.12
C GLU A 260 -11.21 -29.38 -21.42
N ASN A 261 -10.19 -30.01 -20.84
CA ASN A 261 -9.92 -31.44 -21.05
C ASN A 261 -10.94 -32.39 -20.38
N ASN A 262 -11.73 -31.88 -19.44
CA ASN A 262 -12.74 -32.64 -18.71
C ASN A 262 -14.17 -32.43 -19.26
N ALA A 263 -14.33 -31.59 -20.27
CA ALA A 263 -15.60 -31.28 -20.94
C ALA A 263 -15.73 -32.06 -22.26
#